data_AF-R5CE41-F1
#
_entry.id   AF-R5CE41-F1
#
_cell.length_a   1.000
_cell.length_b   1.000
_cell.length_c   1.000
_cell.angle_alpha   90.00
_cell.angle_beta   90.00
_cell.angle_gamma   90.00
#
_symmetry.space_group_name_H-M   'P 1'
#
loop_
_entity.id
_entity.type
_entity.pdbx_description
1 polymer ?
#
loop_
_entity_poly.entity_id
_entity_poly.type
_entity_poly.pdbx_seq_one_letter_code
_entity_poly.pdbx_strand_id
1 'polypeptide(L)'
;MEQIVEQGMLYDFYGPLLTKHQQEVYELVVYQNLSLNEIAEQKNISKQAVSDLIRRATTQMRGYEKSLGMIERFRRIQKSCERLLEEADRLQDCAEAEKLRRIAQEIRTEL
;
A
#
# COMPACT_ATOMS: atom_id res chain seq x y z
N MET A 1 6.01 -12.45 4.28
CA MET A 1 6.03 -11.58 3.08
C MET A 1 4.68 -10.93 2.84
N GLU A 2 3.57 -11.68 2.74
CA GLU A 2 2.22 -11.10 2.49
C GLU A 2 1.80 -10.02 3.50
N GLN A 3 2.08 -10.21 4.80
CA GLN A 3 1.75 -9.20 5.82
C GLN A 3 2.54 -7.89 5.68
N ILE A 4 3.80 -7.94 5.26
CA ILE A 4 4.63 -6.73 5.10
C ILE A 4 4.17 -5.95 3.87
N VAL A 5 3.80 -6.64 2.79
CA VAL A 5 3.22 -6.02 1.59
C VAL A 5 1.86 -5.38 1.89
N GLU A 6 1.00 -6.05 2.66
CA GLU A 6 -0.28 -5.48 3.12
C GLU A 6 -0.08 -4.25 4.01
N GLN A 7 0.91 -4.28 4.91
CA GLN A 7 1.23 -3.16 5.79
C GLN A 7 1.83 -1.96 5.04
N GLY A 8 2.70 -2.22 4.06
CA GLY A 8 3.23 -1.17 3.17
C GLY A 8 2.09 -0.48 2.42
N MET A 9 1.20 -1.25 1.80
CA MET A 9 0.05 -0.69 1.09
C MET A 9 -0.92 0.06 2.02
N LEU A 10 -1.14 -0.42 3.25
CA LEU A 10 -1.91 0.35 4.25
C LEU A 10 -1.22 1.68 4.58
N TYR A 11 0.11 1.69 4.72
CA TYR A 11 0.86 2.88 5.03
C TYR A 11 0.90 3.89 3.87
N ASP A 12 1.08 3.43 2.64
CA ASP A 12 1.10 4.31 1.47
C ASP A 12 -0.22 5.10 1.32
N PHE A 13 -1.35 4.45 1.64
CA PHE A 13 -2.67 5.10 1.54
C PHE A 13 -3.07 5.88 2.80
N TYR A 14 -2.67 5.43 3.98
CA TYR A 14 -3.23 5.93 5.24
C TYR A 14 -2.20 6.38 6.27
N GLY A 15 -0.91 6.13 6.04
CA GLY A 15 0.22 6.57 6.88
C GLY A 15 0.19 8.07 7.18
N PRO A 16 -0.09 8.96 6.21
CA PRO A 16 -0.21 10.40 6.46
C PRO A 16 -1.30 10.80 7.48
N LEU A 17 -2.29 9.93 7.75
CA LEU A 17 -3.34 10.17 8.75
C LEU A 17 -2.91 9.78 10.17
N LEU A 18 -1.80 9.05 10.32
CA LEU A 18 -1.23 8.72 11.60
C LEU A 18 -0.53 9.94 12.22
N THR A 19 -0.32 9.91 13.54
CA THR A 19 0.54 10.89 14.20
C THR A 19 1.99 10.74 13.75
N LYS A 20 2.80 11.82 13.81
CA LYS A 20 4.23 11.77 13.45
C LYS A 20 4.99 10.65 14.18
N HIS A 21 4.74 10.47 15.46
CA HIS A 21 5.39 9.42 16.25
C HIS A 21 5.00 8.01 15.75
N GLN A 22 3.74 7.81 15.37
CA GLN A 22 3.30 6.54 14.78
C GLN A 22 3.96 6.29 13.43
N GLN A 23 4.02 7.32 12.57
CA GLN A 23 4.69 7.26 11.26
C GLN A 23 6.15 6.84 11.40
N GLU A 24 6.92 7.56 12.20
CA GLU A 24 8.35 7.26 12.42
C GLU A 24 8.60 5.82 12.87
N VAL A 25 7.81 5.32 13.83
CA VAL A 25 7.98 3.95 14.34
C VAL A 25 7.51 2.92 13.32
N TYR A 26 6.45 3.19 12.56
CA TYR A 26 5.95 2.28 11.53
C TYR A 26 6.94 2.15 10.37
N GLU A 27 7.53 3.26 9.92
CA GLU A 27 8.51 3.28 8.83
C GLU A 27 9.78 2.49 9.16
N LEU A 28 10.25 2.57 10.41
CA LEU A 28 11.39 1.79 10.88
C LEU A 28 11.14 0.28 10.76
N VAL A 29 9.91 -0.17 10.96
CA VAL A 29 9.53 -1.59 10.80
C VAL A 29 9.37 -1.94 9.34
N VAL A 30 8.54 -1.18 8.61
CA VAL A 30 8.03 -1.58 7.29
C VAL A 30 9.03 -1.30 6.18
N TYR A 31 9.76 -0.18 6.23
CA TYR A 31 10.71 0.20 5.18
C TYR A 31 12.16 -0.06 5.56
N GLN A 32 12.52 0.04 6.84
CA GLN A 32 13.89 -0.17 7.29
C GLN A 32 14.15 -1.59 7.83
N ASN A 33 13.11 -2.43 7.92
CA ASN A 33 13.19 -3.81 8.43
C ASN A 33 13.85 -3.94 9.81
N LEU A 34 13.77 -2.89 10.65
CA LEU A 34 14.30 -2.95 12.01
C LEU A 34 13.41 -3.85 12.88
N SER A 35 14.06 -4.63 13.73
CA SER A 35 13.38 -5.40 14.76
C SER A 35 12.81 -4.49 15.84
N LEU A 36 11.81 -5.00 16.57
CA LEU A 36 11.19 -4.26 17.68
C LEU A 36 12.21 -3.90 18.79
N ASN A 37 13.29 -4.69 18.92
CA ASN A 37 14.34 -4.43 19.89
C ASN A 37 15.24 -3.26 19.45
N GLU A 38 15.64 -3.24 18.19
CA GLU A 38 16.45 -2.14 17.62
C GLU A 38 15.69 -0.81 17.68
N ILE A 39 14.39 -0.83 17.39
CA ILE A 39 13.54 0.36 17.49
C ILE A 39 13.37 0.80 18.94
N ALA A 40 13.18 -0.14 19.87
CA ALA A 40 13.06 0.14 21.30
C ALA A 40 14.31 0.86 21.83
N GLU A 41 15.49 0.38 21.44
CA GLU A 41 16.77 1.00 21.79
C GLU A 41 16.91 2.40 21.15
N GLN A 42 16.69 2.51 19.83
CA GLN A 42 16.83 3.78 19.10
C GLN A 42 15.86 4.87 19.57
N LYS A 43 14.63 4.49 19.94
CA LYS A 43 13.59 5.42 20.43
C LYS A 43 13.56 5.56 21.95
N ASN A 44 14.43 4.84 22.67
CA ASN A 44 14.48 4.79 24.14
C ASN A 44 13.10 4.51 24.78
N ILE A 45 12.41 3.50 24.26
CA ILE A 45 11.11 3.01 24.75
C ILE A 45 11.13 1.50 24.92
N SER A 46 10.15 0.91 25.59
CA SER A 46 10.10 -0.54 25.72
C SER A 46 9.71 -1.22 24.40
N LYS A 47 10.21 -2.45 24.18
CA LYS A 47 9.76 -3.32 23.07
C LYS A 47 8.23 -3.48 23.04
N GLN A 48 7.61 -3.54 24.22
CA GLN A 48 6.15 -3.61 24.35
C GLN A 48 5.47 -2.34 23.82
N ALA A 49 6.01 -1.16 24.12
CA ALA A 49 5.51 0.10 23.61
C ALA A 49 5.60 0.18 22.07
N VAL A 50 6.70 -0.31 21.48
CA VAL A 50 6.85 -0.42 20.02
C VAL A 50 5.78 -1.34 19.42
N SER A 51 5.63 -2.55 19.97
CA SER A 51 4.63 -3.55 19.53
C SER A 51 3.21 -2.99 19.57
N ASP A 52 2.84 -2.36 20.70
CA ASP A 52 1.52 -1.78 20.89
C ASP A 52 1.26 -0.60 19.95
N LEU A 53 2.27 0.21 19.68
CA LEU A 53 2.18 1.31 18.72
C LEU A 53 1.89 0.78 17.31
N ILE A 54 2.66 -0.19 16.83
CA ILE A 54 2.46 -0.80 15.50
C ILE A 54 1.07 -1.40 15.37
N ARG A 55 0.63 -2.13 16.40
CA ARG A 55 -0.71 -2.72 16.43
C ARG A 55 -1.81 -1.65 16.36
N ARG A 56 -1.70 -0.57 17.15
CA ARG A 56 -2.66 0.54 17.15
C ARG A 56 -2.66 1.30 15.82
N ALA A 57 -1.50 1.57 15.24
CA ALA A 57 -1.39 2.21 13.93
C ALA A 57 -2.03 1.36 12.83
N THR A 58 -1.72 0.06 12.79
CA THR A 58 -2.32 -0.88 11.82
C THR A 58 -3.84 -0.96 11.99
N THR A 59 -4.33 -0.97 13.24
CA THR A 59 -5.78 -1.01 13.51
C THR A 59 -6.48 0.25 13.02
N GLN A 60 -5.88 1.43 13.22
CA GLN A 60 -6.41 2.69 12.72
C GLN A 60 -6.47 2.71 11.19
N MET A 61 -5.37 2.34 10.50
CA MET A 61 -5.33 2.30 9.03
C MET A 61 -6.33 1.30 8.44
N ARG A 62 -6.51 0.13 9.07
CA ARG A 62 -7.59 -0.82 8.70
C ARG A 62 -8.98 -0.24 8.91
N GLY A 63 -9.18 0.58 9.94
CA GLY A 63 -10.42 1.34 10.16
C GLY A 63 -10.69 2.34 9.04
N TYR A 64 -9.65 3.05 8.58
CA TYR A 64 -9.75 3.94 7.42
C TYR A 64 -10.08 3.17 6.15
N GLU A 65 -9.40 2.05 5.87
CA GLU A 65 -9.74 1.20 4.72
C GLU A 65 -11.18 0.69 4.77
N LYS A 66 -11.65 0.23 5.93
CA LYS A 66 -13.04 -0.19 6.08
C LYS A 66 -14.04 0.93 5.77
N SER A 67 -13.68 2.18 6.04
CA SER A 67 -14.57 3.33 5.88
C SER A 67 -14.49 3.95 4.48
N LEU A 68 -13.29 3.97 3.88
CA LEU A 68 -12.98 4.68 2.63
C LEU A 68 -12.83 3.72 1.45
N GLY A 69 -12.28 2.53 1.68
CA GLY A 69 -12.11 1.48 0.68
C GLY A 69 -11.13 1.85 -0.45
N MET A 70 -10.11 2.67 -0.17
CA MET A 70 -9.22 3.20 -1.21
C MET A 70 -8.33 2.12 -1.79
N ILE A 71 -7.83 1.20 -0.97
CA ILE A 71 -7.02 0.07 -1.44
C ILE A 71 -7.86 -0.86 -2.30
N GLU A 72 -9.08 -1.19 -1.88
CA GLU A 72 -9.99 -2.02 -2.67
C GLU A 72 -10.43 -1.34 -3.98
N ARG A 73 -10.61 -0.02 -4.00
CA ARG A 73 -10.85 0.74 -5.24
C ARG A 73 -9.64 0.67 -6.16
N PHE A 74 -8.45 0.93 -5.63
CA PHE A 74 -7.19 0.86 -6.37
C PHE A 74 -7.00 -0.52 -7.04
N ARG A 75 -7.15 -1.61 -6.29
CA ARG A 75 -7.07 -2.98 -6.81
C ARG A 75 -8.08 -3.26 -7.93
N ARG A 76 -9.30 -2.73 -7.82
CA ARG A 76 -10.31 -2.88 -8.89
C ARG A 76 -9.95 -2.12 -10.15
N ILE A 77 -9.33 -0.95 -10.02
CA ILE A 77 -8.85 -0.19 -11.18
C ILE A 77 -7.68 -0.94 -11.83
N GLN A 78 -6.71 -1.42 -11.05
CA GLN A 78 -5.61 -2.25 -11.57
C GLN A 78 -6.12 -3.47 -12.35
N LYS A 79 -7.07 -4.21 -11.78
CA LYS A 79 -7.69 -5.36 -12.45
C LYS A 79 -8.43 -4.96 -13.73
N SER A 80 -8.99 -3.76 -13.79
CA SER A 80 -9.64 -3.26 -15.01
C SER A 80 -8.60 -2.93 -16.08
N CYS A 81 -7.44 -2.38 -15.72
CA CYS A 81 -6.33 -2.17 -16.64
C CYS A 81 -5.75 -3.48 -17.16
N GLU A 82 -5.57 -4.49 -16.31
CA GLU A 82 -5.14 -5.82 -16.71
C GLU A 82 -6.08 -6.42 -17.77
N ARG A 83 -7.39 -6.32 -17.55
CA ARG A 83 -8.39 -6.77 -18.53
C ARG A 83 -8.30 -5.99 -19.85
N LEU A 84 -8.06 -4.67 -19.82
CA LEU A 84 -7.87 -3.90 -21.06
C LEU A 84 -6.66 -4.39 -21.86
N LEU A 85 -5.56 -4.73 -21.17
CA LEU A 85 -4.37 -5.29 -21.81
C LEU A 85 -4.64 -6.69 -22.37
N GLU A 86 -5.34 -7.55 -21.64
CA GLU A 86 -5.73 -8.87 -22.13
C GLU A 86 -6.60 -8.79 -23.40
N GLU A 87 -7.57 -7.86 -23.44
CA GLU A 87 -8.38 -7.67 -24.65
C GLU A 87 -7.55 -7.10 -25.81
N ALA A 88 -6.59 -6.21 -25.53
CA ALA A 88 -5.66 -5.72 -26.55
C ALA A 88 -4.82 -6.85 -27.15
N ASP A 89 -4.33 -7.77 -26.32
CA ASP A 89 -3.52 -8.90 -26.77
C ASP A 89 -4.32 -9.89 -27.62
N ARG A 90 -5.63 -10.04 -27.36
CA ARG A 90 -6.53 -10.84 -28.22
C ARG A 90 -6.79 -10.21 -29.58
N LEU A 91 -6.77 -8.89 -29.68
CA LEU A 91 -7.04 -8.14 -30.90
C LEU A 91 -5.85 -8.11 -31.88
N GLN A 92 -4.71 -8.73 -31.53
CA GLN A 92 -3.45 -8.67 -32.29
C GLN A 92 -2.95 -7.23 -32.50
N ASP A 93 -1.86 -7.04 -33.26
CA ASP A 93 -1.32 -5.70 -33.51
C ASP A 93 -2.16 -4.95 -34.56
N CYS A 94 -3.26 -4.38 -34.07
CA CYS A 94 -4.11 -3.45 -34.77
C CYS A 94 -4.21 -2.11 -34.02
N ALA A 95 -4.75 -1.09 -34.69
CA ALA A 95 -4.87 0.26 -34.14
C ALA A 95 -5.72 0.29 -32.85
N GLU A 96 -6.73 -0.56 -32.75
CA GLU A 96 -7.58 -0.70 -31.58
C GLU A 96 -6.81 -1.28 -30.39
N ALA A 97 -5.94 -2.27 -30.60
CA ALA A 97 -5.11 -2.85 -29.55
C ALA A 97 -4.09 -1.83 -29.02
N GLU A 98 -3.44 -1.08 -29.90
CA GLU A 98 -2.53 0.01 -29.50
C GLU A 98 -3.24 1.08 -28.67
N LYS A 99 -4.47 1.45 -29.06
CA LYS A 99 -5.28 2.42 -28.32
C LYS A 99 -5.62 1.90 -26.91
N LEU A 100 -6.01 0.64 -26.77
CA LEU A 100 -6.31 0.03 -25.47
C LEU A 100 -5.07 -0.03 -24.58
N ARG A 101 -3.91 -0.41 -25.13
CA ARG A 101 -2.63 -0.40 -24.39
C ARG A 101 -2.28 0.99 -23.90
N ARG A 102 -2.45 2.01 -24.75
CA ARG A 102 -2.20 3.41 -24.37
C ARG A 102 -3.11 3.86 -23.22
N ILE A 103 -4.42 3.62 -23.31
CA ILE A 103 -5.37 3.98 -22.25
C ILE A 103 -5.03 3.26 -20.94
N ALA A 104 -4.73 1.96 -20.99
CA ALA A 104 -4.35 1.20 -19.80
C ALA A 104 -3.06 1.76 -19.16
N GLN A 105 -2.11 2.22 -19.98
CA GLN A 105 -0.87 2.82 -19.50
C GLN A 105 -1.07 4.22 -18.90
N GLU A 106 -1.93 5.05 -19.50
CA GLU A 106 -2.34 6.36 -18.95
C GLU A 106 -2.98 6.21 -17.56
N ILE A 107 -3.93 5.28 -17.40
CA ILE A 107 -4.54 5.00 -16.09
C ILE A 107 -3.48 4.52 -15.09
N ARG A 108 -2.56 3.65 -15.51
CA ARG A 108 -1.52 3.12 -14.60
C ARG A 108 -0.53 4.18 -14.13
N THR A 109 -0.32 5.26 -14.89
CA THR A 109 0.54 6.38 -14.45
C THR A 109 -0.10 7.30 -13.44
N GLU A 110 -1.44 7.31 -13.35
CA GLU A 110 -2.19 8.13 -12.38
C GLU A 110 -2.47 7.39 -11.06
N LEU A 111 -2.19 6.08 -11.02
CA LEU A 111 -2.32 5.20 -9.87
C LEU A 111 -1.03 5.15 -9.05
#